data_AF-A0A023FNU5-F1
#
_entry.id   AF-A0A023FNU5-F1
#
_cell.length_a   1.000
_cell.length_b   1.000
_cell.length_c   1.000
_cell.angle_alpha   90.00
_cell.angle_beta   90.00
_cell.angle_gamma   90.00
#
_symmetry.space_group_name_H-M   'P 1'
#
loop_
_entity.id
_entity.type
_entity.pdbx_description
1 polymer ?
#
loop_
_entity_poly.entity_id
_entity_poly.type
_entity_poly.pdbx_seq_one_letter_code
_entity_poly.pdbx_strand_id
1 'polypeptide(L)'
;TFKEAQAREITAHLGQLITEVKCHGDRLNEMSHGINTFKEALRGEGTEARREIQESLTRGVRESASANEQLKEHLITRTDNLSRNLNKLEKIIEDVLGTAKQQSYDSCSRILASIHELEVETRNNSEITLDRIKALHGRDEPRSEHTIFYVRGIKSLEENVLRDGWADYESHPVYLCGYCMSPRVCLRKDGESVRLHAGLHLRKGDNDGAVEWPFQHKIRLGMIHPQEKRQCLVEIKPPREFAPVQ
;
A
#
# COMPACT_ATOMS: atom_id res chain seq x y z
N THR A 1 52.34 -134.88 -56.20
CA THR A 1 51.43 -135.27 -55.10
C THR A 1 51.07 -134.03 -54.30
N PHE A 2 49.79 -133.67 -54.21
CA PHE A 2 49.09 -132.72 -53.30
C PHE A 2 49.84 -131.49 -52.71
N LYS A 3 51.03 -131.68 -52.14
CA LYS A 3 51.92 -130.66 -51.56
C LYS A 3 52.33 -129.52 -52.51
N GLU A 4 52.59 -129.78 -53.80
CA GLU A 4 52.94 -128.71 -54.76
C GLU A 4 51.75 -127.83 -55.16
N ALA A 5 50.55 -128.40 -55.25
CA ALA A 5 49.33 -127.65 -55.54
C ALA A 5 48.96 -126.76 -54.34
N GLN A 6 49.06 -127.32 -53.13
CA GLN A 6 48.85 -126.59 -51.87
C GLN A 6 49.86 -125.44 -51.68
N ALA A 7 51.14 -125.64 -52.05
CA ALA A 7 52.15 -124.59 -52.00
C ALA A 7 51.86 -123.42 -52.96
N ARG A 8 51.40 -123.70 -54.19
CA ARG A 8 50.99 -122.67 -55.15
C ARG A 8 49.76 -121.88 -54.69
N GLU A 9 48.77 -122.55 -54.11
CA GLU A 9 47.56 -121.92 -53.59
C GLU A 9 47.85 -120.98 -52.40
N ILE A 10 48.73 -121.42 -51.48
CA ILE A 10 49.21 -120.58 -50.37
C ILE A 10 49.98 -119.37 -50.91
N THR A 11 50.83 -119.55 -51.92
CA THR A 11 51.60 -118.45 -52.52
C THR A 11 50.69 -117.44 -53.23
N ALA A 12 49.64 -117.91 -53.91
CA ALA A 12 48.63 -117.05 -54.54
C ALA A 12 47.83 -116.26 -53.49
N HIS A 13 47.37 -116.90 -52.41
CA HIS A 13 46.67 -116.22 -51.31
C HIS A 13 47.57 -115.19 -50.62
N LEU A 14 48.83 -115.54 -50.33
CA LEU A 14 49.80 -114.60 -49.77
C LEU A 14 50.07 -113.43 -50.72
N GLY A 15 50.17 -113.69 -52.02
CA GLY A 15 50.33 -112.64 -53.03
C GLY A 15 49.15 -111.67 -53.07
N GLN A 16 47.91 -112.18 -53.00
CA GLN A 16 46.69 -111.37 -52.93
C GLN A 16 46.61 -110.56 -51.64
N LEU A 17 46.94 -111.17 -50.50
CA LEU A 17 46.94 -110.53 -49.19
C LEU A 17 47.98 -109.40 -49.12
N ILE A 18 49.16 -109.58 -49.73
CA ILE A 18 50.16 -108.53 -49.89
C ILE A 18 49.64 -107.38 -50.75
N THR A 19 48.91 -107.65 -51.83
CA THR A 19 48.33 -106.60 -52.68
C THR A 19 47.22 -105.84 -51.95
N GLU A 20 46.39 -106.54 -51.18
CA GLU A 20 45.31 -105.96 -50.38
C GLU A 20 45.86 -105.07 -49.25
N VAL A 21 46.87 -105.55 -48.51
CA VAL A 21 47.56 -104.78 -47.47
C VAL A 21 48.20 -103.53 -48.05
N LYS A 22 48.82 -103.63 -49.23
CA LYS A 22 49.38 -102.46 -49.93
C LYS A 22 48.29 -101.45 -50.31
N CYS A 23 47.19 -101.91 -50.90
CA CYS A 23 46.05 -101.06 -51.26
C CYS A 23 45.43 -100.37 -50.03
N HIS A 24 45.33 -101.07 -48.89
CA HIS A 24 44.87 -100.49 -47.63
C HIS A 24 45.84 -99.44 -47.12
N GLY A 25 47.15 -99.69 -47.22
CA GLY A 25 48.20 -98.72 -46.91
C GLY A 25 48.08 -97.45 -47.75
N ASP A 26 47.87 -97.58 -49.05
CA ASP A 26 47.68 -96.45 -49.97
C ASP A 26 46.42 -95.64 -49.61
N ARG A 27 45.29 -96.30 -49.31
CA ARG A 27 44.06 -95.63 -48.84
C ARG A 27 44.23 -94.92 -47.50
N LEU A 28 44.92 -95.54 -46.55
CA LEU A 28 45.23 -94.89 -45.27
C LEU A 28 46.11 -93.67 -45.46
N ASN A 29 47.08 -93.73 -46.38
CA ASN A 29 47.93 -92.61 -46.70
C ASN A 29 47.14 -91.46 -47.36
N GLU A 30 46.24 -91.76 -48.29
CA GLU A 30 45.33 -90.79 -48.90
C GLU A 30 44.41 -90.13 -47.86
N MET A 31 43.82 -90.93 -46.96
CA MET A 31 43.01 -90.41 -45.85
C MET A 31 43.82 -89.51 -44.92
N SER A 32 45.05 -89.90 -44.59
CA SER A 32 45.97 -89.09 -43.78
C SER A 32 46.26 -87.75 -44.46
N HIS A 33 46.48 -87.77 -45.78
CA HIS A 33 46.66 -86.55 -46.56
C HIS A 33 45.42 -85.67 -46.56
N GLY A 34 44.24 -86.24 -46.79
CA GLY A 34 42.96 -85.52 -46.77
C GLY A 34 42.65 -84.90 -45.41
N ILE A 35 42.89 -85.63 -44.31
CA ILE A 35 42.74 -85.12 -42.94
C ILE A 35 43.71 -83.96 -42.67
N ASN A 36 44.96 -84.06 -43.11
CA ASN A 36 45.92 -82.97 -42.96
C ASN A 36 45.52 -81.75 -43.78
N THR A 37 45.09 -81.92 -45.03
CA THR A 37 44.59 -80.82 -45.86
C THR A 37 43.38 -80.16 -45.22
N PHE A 38 42.42 -80.94 -44.71
CA PHE A 38 41.25 -80.43 -44.01
C PHE A 38 41.63 -79.66 -42.73
N LYS A 39 42.57 -80.20 -41.94
CA LYS A 39 43.08 -79.55 -40.73
C LYS A 39 43.74 -78.20 -41.03
N GLU A 40 44.55 -78.12 -42.09
CA GLU A 40 45.19 -76.86 -42.50
C GLU A 40 44.17 -75.86 -43.07
N ALA A 41 43.17 -76.32 -43.82
CA ALA A 41 42.06 -75.47 -44.27
C ALA A 41 41.28 -74.90 -43.07
N LEU A 42 40.93 -75.74 -42.09
CA LEU A 42 40.23 -75.32 -40.88
C LEU A 42 41.06 -74.33 -40.05
N ARG A 43 42.38 -74.54 -39.98
CA ARG A 43 43.30 -73.61 -39.31
C ARG A 43 43.35 -72.27 -40.05
N GLY A 44 43.41 -72.29 -41.38
CA GLY A 44 43.38 -71.09 -42.22
C GLY A 44 42.09 -70.29 -42.03
N GLU A 45 40.92 -70.93 -42.15
CA GLU A 45 39.62 -70.30 -41.93
C GLU A 45 39.48 -69.74 -40.51
N GLY A 46 39.93 -70.48 -39.50
CA GLY A 46 39.94 -70.01 -38.12
C GLY A 46 40.80 -68.78 -37.89
N THR A 47 41.97 -68.71 -38.55
CA THR A 47 42.84 -67.52 -38.49
C THR A 47 42.23 -66.33 -39.21
N GLU A 48 41.57 -66.55 -40.35
CA GLU A 48 40.96 -65.50 -41.13
C GLU A 48 39.71 -64.93 -40.46
N ALA A 49 38.80 -65.79 -39.97
CA ALA A 49 37.64 -65.36 -39.20
C ALA A 49 38.03 -64.56 -37.96
N ARG A 50 39.11 -64.97 -37.27
CA ARG A 50 39.66 -64.21 -36.14
C ARG A 50 40.17 -62.84 -36.58
N ARG A 51 40.85 -62.74 -37.72
CA ARG A 51 41.37 -61.49 -38.27
C ARG A 51 40.22 -60.53 -38.61
N GLU A 52 39.20 -61.01 -39.31
CA GLU A 52 38.01 -60.23 -39.67
C GLU A 52 37.26 -59.71 -38.45
N ILE A 53 37.04 -60.57 -37.44
CA ILE A 53 36.40 -60.17 -36.17
C ILE A 53 37.23 -59.09 -35.48
N GLN A 54 38.55 -59.27 -35.41
CA GLN A 54 39.44 -58.31 -34.77
C GLN A 54 39.43 -56.95 -35.48
N GLU A 55 39.45 -56.94 -36.81
CA GLU A 55 39.39 -55.72 -37.62
C GLU A 55 38.04 -55.01 -37.46
N SER A 56 36.93 -55.76 -37.51
CA SER A 56 35.60 -55.23 -37.30
C SER A 56 35.42 -54.62 -35.91
N LEU A 57 35.90 -55.31 -34.87
CA LEU A 57 35.86 -54.82 -33.48
C LEU A 57 36.72 -53.57 -33.32
N THR A 58 37.94 -53.57 -33.87
CA THR A 58 38.85 -52.42 -33.81
C THR A 58 38.25 -51.19 -34.49
N ARG A 59 37.59 -51.39 -35.64
CA ARG A 59 36.86 -50.34 -36.35
C ARG A 59 35.69 -49.81 -35.51
N GLY A 60 34.85 -50.69 -34.97
CA GLY A 60 33.71 -50.30 -34.14
C GLY A 60 34.12 -49.54 -32.88
N VAL A 61 35.22 -49.94 -32.22
CA VAL A 61 35.78 -49.23 -31.06
C VAL A 61 36.24 -47.81 -31.46
N ARG A 62 36.90 -47.67 -32.62
CA ARG A 62 37.36 -46.36 -33.11
C ARG A 62 36.20 -45.44 -33.46
N GLU A 63 35.18 -45.95 -34.15
CA GLU A 63 33.98 -45.19 -34.51
C GLU A 63 33.22 -44.73 -33.25
N SER A 64 33.05 -45.63 -32.27
CA SER A 64 32.44 -45.32 -30.98
C SER A 64 33.22 -44.25 -30.20
N ALA A 65 34.55 -44.34 -30.16
CA ALA A 65 35.40 -43.33 -29.53
C ALA A 65 35.26 -41.97 -30.23
N SER A 66 35.25 -41.95 -31.57
CA SER A 66 35.06 -40.72 -32.34
C SER A 66 33.68 -40.08 -32.09
N ALA A 67 32.62 -40.87 -32.09
CA ALA A 67 31.26 -40.39 -31.80
C ALA A 67 31.15 -39.83 -30.38
N ASN A 68 31.81 -40.46 -29.40
CA ASN A 68 31.85 -39.96 -28.02
C ASN A 68 32.56 -38.61 -27.91
N GLU A 69 33.68 -38.41 -28.62
CA GLU A 69 34.36 -37.10 -28.61
C GLU A 69 33.51 -36.01 -29.26
N GLN A 70 32.83 -36.31 -30.37
CA GLN A 70 31.89 -35.36 -30.99
C GLN A 70 30.72 -35.00 -30.06
N LEU A 71 30.16 -35.99 -29.35
CA LEU A 71 29.10 -35.75 -28.37
C LEU A 71 29.57 -34.88 -27.22
N LYS A 72 30.79 -35.11 -26.71
CA LYS A 72 31.38 -34.26 -25.65
C LYS A 72 31.52 -32.81 -26.13
N GLU A 73 32.09 -32.59 -27.30
CA GLU A 73 32.27 -31.25 -27.86
C GLU A 73 30.93 -30.53 -28.06
N HIS A 74 29.92 -31.24 -28.58
CA HIS A 74 28.58 -30.71 -28.75
C HIS A 74 27.91 -30.35 -27.41
N LEU A 75 28.08 -31.20 -26.38
CA LEU A 75 27.55 -30.93 -25.03
C LEU A 75 28.24 -29.72 -24.38
N ILE A 76 29.56 -29.60 -24.52
CA ILE A 76 30.32 -28.43 -24.05
C ILE A 76 29.78 -27.16 -24.72
N THR A 77 29.73 -27.15 -26.05
CA THR A 77 29.22 -26.01 -26.83
C THR A 77 27.80 -25.61 -26.44
N ARG A 78 26.93 -26.61 -26.25
CA ARG A 78 25.53 -26.38 -25.82
C ARG A 78 25.46 -25.79 -24.41
N THR A 79 26.29 -26.28 -23.50
CA THR A 79 26.38 -25.80 -22.12
C THR A 79 26.86 -24.34 -22.08
N ASP A 80 27.90 -24.02 -22.84
CA ASP A 80 28.42 -22.65 -22.94
C ASP A 80 27.39 -21.68 -23.51
N ASN A 81 26.64 -22.13 -24.53
CA ASN A 81 25.58 -21.32 -25.11
C ASN A 81 24.43 -21.07 -24.12
N LEU A 82 24.05 -22.10 -23.36
CA LEU A 82 23.04 -21.96 -22.31
C LEU A 82 23.49 -20.99 -21.23
N SER A 83 24.73 -21.12 -20.75
CA SER A 83 25.33 -20.23 -19.75
C SER A 83 25.33 -18.76 -20.22
N ARG A 84 25.74 -18.52 -21.46
CA ARG A 84 25.71 -17.17 -22.06
C ARG A 84 24.28 -16.60 -22.13
N ASN A 85 23.30 -17.43 -22.48
CA ASN A 85 21.91 -16.99 -22.56
C ASN A 85 21.31 -16.72 -21.18
N LEU A 86 21.65 -17.52 -20.16
CA LEU A 86 21.25 -17.29 -18.78
C LEU A 86 21.81 -15.96 -18.26
N ASN A 87 23.08 -15.67 -18.46
CA ASN A 87 23.69 -14.40 -18.03
C ASN A 87 23.06 -13.19 -18.74
N LYS A 88 22.68 -13.34 -20.02
CA LYS A 88 21.94 -12.28 -20.74
C LYS A 88 20.55 -12.07 -20.14
N LEU A 89 19.84 -13.15 -19.83
CA LEU A 89 18.51 -13.08 -19.23
C LEU A 89 18.56 -12.45 -17.84
N GLU A 90 19.54 -12.83 -17.01
CA GLU A 90 19.79 -12.24 -15.70
C GLU A 90 19.97 -10.73 -15.80
N LYS A 91 20.85 -10.27 -16.70
CA LYS A 91 21.07 -8.84 -16.93
C LYS A 91 19.80 -8.10 -17.37
N ILE A 92 18.98 -8.72 -18.23
CA ILE A 92 17.70 -8.13 -18.67
C ILE A 92 16.75 -7.98 -17.47
N ILE A 93 16.69 -8.99 -16.60
CA ILE A 93 15.84 -8.96 -15.40
C ILE A 93 16.30 -7.84 -14.45
N GLU A 94 17.61 -7.70 -14.24
CA GLU A 94 18.17 -6.63 -13.40
C GLU A 94 17.82 -5.23 -13.93
N ASP A 95 17.98 -4.99 -15.24
CA ASP A 95 17.64 -3.71 -15.88
C ASP A 95 16.14 -3.40 -15.77
N VAL A 96 15.27 -4.38 -16.03
CA VAL A 96 13.81 -4.21 -15.93
C VAL A 96 13.41 -3.92 -14.48
N LEU A 97 13.99 -4.64 -13.52
CA LEU A 97 13.71 -4.44 -12.10
C LEU A 97 14.18 -3.06 -11.63
N GLY A 98 15.38 -2.65 -12.04
CA GLY A 98 15.93 -1.32 -11.74
C GLY A 98 15.04 -0.20 -12.30
N THR A 99 14.61 -0.34 -13.56
CA THR A 99 13.72 0.63 -14.22
C THR A 99 12.35 0.70 -13.53
N ALA A 100 11.73 -0.44 -13.24
CA ALA A 100 10.43 -0.49 -12.57
C ALA A 100 10.48 0.11 -11.16
N LYS A 101 11.57 -0.15 -10.41
CA LYS A 101 11.79 0.44 -9.10
C LYS A 101 11.87 1.97 -9.19
N GLN A 102 12.66 2.50 -10.12
CA GLN A 102 12.79 3.95 -10.31
C GLN A 102 11.45 4.61 -10.67
N GLN A 103 10.73 4.04 -11.64
CA GLN A 103 9.41 4.55 -12.04
C GLN A 103 8.40 4.57 -10.88
N SER A 104 8.43 3.54 -10.03
CA SER A 104 7.58 3.47 -8.84
C SER A 104 7.91 4.58 -7.84
N TYR A 105 9.20 4.83 -7.55
CA TYR A 105 9.62 5.93 -6.68
C TYR A 105 9.21 7.30 -7.23
N ASP A 106 9.41 7.53 -8.52
CA ASP A 106 9.05 8.80 -9.16
C ASP A 106 7.53 9.02 -9.11
N SER A 107 6.74 7.96 -9.35
CA SER A 107 5.27 8.01 -9.27
C SER A 107 4.79 8.32 -7.85
N CYS A 108 5.31 7.61 -6.85
CA CYS A 108 5.00 7.87 -5.44
C CYS A 108 5.37 9.29 -5.02
N SER A 109 6.53 9.80 -5.46
CA SER A 109 6.97 11.16 -5.17
C SER A 109 6.02 12.20 -5.77
N ARG A 110 5.54 11.99 -7.00
CA ARG A 110 4.53 12.85 -7.63
C ARG A 110 3.19 12.85 -6.90
N ILE A 111 2.74 11.67 -6.45
CA ILE A 111 1.51 11.54 -5.68
C ILE A 111 1.63 12.29 -4.35
N LEU A 112 2.75 12.11 -3.62
CA LEU A 112 3.02 12.81 -2.37
C LEU A 112 3.01 14.33 -2.55
N ALA A 113 3.66 14.84 -3.61
CA ALA A 113 3.65 16.27 -3.92
C ALA A 113 2.22 16.78 -4.18
N SER A 114 1.41 16.02 -4.92
CA SER A 114 0.01 16.37 -5.21
C SER A 114 -0.88 16.38 -3.96
N ILE A 115 -0.65 15.43 -3.04
CA ILE A 115 -1.35 15.39 -1.74
C ILE A 115 -1.01 16.65 -0.93
N HIS A 116 0.27 17.01 -0.84
CA HIS A 116 0.70 18.19 -0.08
C HIS A 116 0.12 19.48 -0.68
N GLU A 117 0.07 19.61 -2.01
CA GLU A 117 -0.56 20.74 -2.69
C GLU A 117 -2.06 20.84 -2.34
N LEU A 118 -2.79 19.72 -2.41
CA LEU A 118 -4.20 19.66 -2.05
C LEU A 118 -4.46 19.98 -0.57
N GLU A 119 -3.58 19.53 0.34
CA GLU A 119 -3.66 19.86 1.77
C GLU A 119 -3.51 21.36 2.03
N VAL A 120 -2.55 22.00 1.35
CA VAL A 120 -2.34 23.46 1.45
C VAL A 120 -3.55 24.21 0.91
N GLU A 121 -4.08 23.82 -0.25
CA GLU A 121 -5.27 24.43 -0.84
C GLU A 121 -6.51 24.26 0.06
N THR A 122 -6.70 23.06 0.61
CA THR A 122 -7.81 22.77 1.54
C THR A 122 -7.73 23.62 2.79
N ARG A 123 -6.52 23.79 3.36
CA ARG A 123 -6.30 24.66 4.53
C ARG A 123 -6.66 26.12 4.19
N ASN A 124 -6.17 26.64 3.08
CA ASN A 124 -6.47 28.01 2.65
C ASN A 124 -7.98 28.24 2.43
N ASN A 125 -8.65 27.29 1.78
CA ASN A 125 -10.11 27.35 1.58
C ASN A 125 -10.88 27.30 2.90
N SER A 126 -10.40 26.53 3.89
CA SER A 126 -11.00 26.47 5.21
C SER A 126 -10.88 27.79 5.97
N GLU A 127 -9.73 28.48 5.86
CA GLU A 127 -9.52 29.80 6.47
C GLU A 127 -10.43 30.86 5.86
N ILE A 128 -10.51 30.91 4.52
CA ILE A 128 -11.43 31.81 3.80
C ILE A 128 -12.88 31.57 4.23
N THR A 129 -13.27 30.30 4.38
CA THR A 129 -14.63 29.93 4.81
C THR A 129 -14.89 30.40 6.23
N LEU A 130 -13.94 30.20 7.15
CA LEU A 130 -14.06 30.67 8.53
C LEU A 130 -14.18 32.20 8.62
N ASP A 131 -13.40 32.94 7.83
CA ASP A 131 -13.45 34.40 7.84
C ASP A 131 -14.76 34.94 7.28
N ARG A 132 -15.33 34.29 6.25
CA ARG A 132 -16.68 34.59 5.76
C ARG A 132 -17.74 34.32 6.82
N ILE A 133 -17.63 33.22 7.56
CA ILE A 133 -18.55 32.89 8.66
C ILE A 133 -18.46 33.95 9.76
N LYS A 134 -17.25 34.37 10.16
CA LYS A 134 -17.06 35.44 11.16
C LYS A 134 -17.65 36.77 10.70
N ALA A 135 -17.48 37.13 9.43
CA ALA A 135 -18.04 38.36 8.86
C ALA A 135 -19.57 38.37 8.88
N LEU A 136 -20.22 37.20 8.77
CA LEU A 136 -21.68 37.06 8.93
C LEU A 136 -22.11 37.17 10.40
N HIS A 137 -21.36 36.57 11.32
CA HIS A 137 -21.71 36.56 12.75
C HIS A 137 -21.49 37.91 13.46
N GLY A 138 -20.69 38.83 12.89
CA GLY A 138 -20.56 40.20 13.40
C GLY A 138 -21.81 41.07 13.28
N ARG A 139 -22.91 40.58 12.69
CA ARG A 139 -24.19 41.32 12.53
C ARG A 139 -25.34 40.83 13.41
N ASP A 140 -25.24 39.65 14.00
CA ASP A 140 -26.37 38.99 14.68
C ASP A 140 -26.02 38.57 16.11
N GLU A 141 -25.61 39.54 16.92
CA GLU A 141 -25.77 39.36 18.36
C GLU A 141 -27.29 39.37 18.66
N PRO A 142 -27.85 38.35 19.33
CA PRO A 142 -29.29 38.22 19.50
C PRO A 142 -29.82 39.49 20.18
N ARG A 143 -30.64 40.25 19.42
CA ARG A 143 -31.30 41.48 19.86
C ARG A 143 -32.17 41.17 21.07
N SER A 144 -31.58 41.23 22.25
CA SER A 144 -32.31 41.00 23.48
C SER A 144 -33.33 42.13 23.63
N GLU A 145 -34.61 41.78 23.59
CA GLU A 145 -35.71 42.75 23.67
C GLU A 145 -36.04 43.13 25.12
N HIS A 146 -35.50 42.38 26.09
CA HIS A 146 -35.69 42.63 27.52
C HIS A 146 -34.45 42.26 28.32
N THR A 147 -34.32 42.86 29.51
CA THR A 147 -33.31 42.51 30.51
C THR A 147 -33.93 42.54 31.90
N ILE A 148 -33.39 41.73 32.82
CA ILE A 148 -33.73 41.73 34.24
C ILE A 148 -32.42 41.95 34.99
N PHE A 149 -32.38 42.98 35.84
CA PHE A 149 -31.24 43.24 36.72
C PHE A 149 -31.69 43.28 38.17
N TYR A 150 -30.80 42.86 39.07
CA TYR A 150 -31.05 42.79 40.50
C TYR A 150 -30.32 43.91 41.21
N VAL A 151 -31.05 44.74 41.95
CA VAL A 151 -30.46 45.79 42.80
C VAL A 151 -29.96 45.15 44.09
N ARG A 152 -28.64 45.09 44.25
CA ARG A 152 -28.00 44.55 45.46
C ARG A 152 -27.79 45.66 46.49
N GLY A 153 -27.84 45.31 47.78
CA GLY A 153 -27.49 46.24 48.86
C GLY A 153 -28.53 47.33 49.11
N ILE A 154 -29.83 47.03 48.99
CA ILE A 154 -30.90 48.03 49.10
C ILE A 154 -30.86 48.82 50.42
N LYS A 155 -30.54 48.17 51.56
CA LYS A 155 -30.42 48.82 52.87
C LYS A 155 -29.32 49.89 52.88
N SER A 156 -28.18 49.60 52.26
CA SER A 156 -27.08 50.56 52.14
C SER A 156 -27.45 51.73 51.23
N LEU A 157 -28.25 51.49 50.18
CA LEU A 157 -28.79 52.56 49.35
C LEU A 157 -29.76 53.44 50.14
N GLU A 158 -30.64 52.87 50.96
CA GLU A 158 -31.55 53.62 51.84
C GLU A 158 -30.78 54.47 52.86
N GLU A 159 -29.76 53.92 53.52
CA GLU A 159 -28.88 54.65 54.44
C GLU A 159 -28.20 55.83 53.74
N ASN A 160 -27.69 55.63 52.53
CA ASN A 160 -27.07 56.67 51.73
C ASN A 160 -28.08 57.78 51.36
N VAL A 161 -29.33 57.43 51.02
CA VAL A 161 -30.37 58.42 50.75
C VAL A 161 -30.72 59.24 51.99
N LEU A 162 -30.77 58.61 53.17
CA LEU A 162 -31.04 59.31 54.43
C LEU A 162 -29.92 60.29 54.78
N ARG A 163 -28.67 59.95 54.47
CA ARG A 163 -27.49 60.77 54.74
C ARG A 163 -27.29 61.89 53.70
N ASP A 164 -27.28 61.53 52.42
CA ASP A 164 -26.82 62.38 51.31
C ASP A 164 -27.99 62.94 50.47
N GLY A 165 -29.23 62.53 50.78
CA GLY A 165 -30.45 62.93 50.09
C GLY A 165 -30.75 62.17 48.80
N TRP A 166 -29.79 61.41 48.27
CA TRP A 166 -29.95 60.57 47.08
C TRP A 166 -28.96 59.38 47.08
N ALA A 167 -29.29 58.34 46.33
CA ALA A 167 -28.35 57.26 46.01
C ALA A 167 -28.68 56.66 44.64
N ASP A 168 -27.65 56.15 43.96
CA ASP A 168 -27.77 55.56 42.62
C ASP A 168 -27.18 54.16 42.57
N TYR A 169 -27.82 53.30 41.78
CA TYR A 169 -27.33 51.97 41.45
C TYR A 169 -27.53 51.73 39.96
N GLU A 170 -26.44 51.45 39.25
CA GLU A 170 -26.43 51.22 37.81
C GLU A 170 -25.84 49.84 37.52
N SER A 171 -26.47 49.09 36.62
CA SER A 171 -25.98 47.77 36.22
C SER A 171 -24.87 47.90 35.18
N HIS A 172 -24.21 46.76 34.92
CA HIS A 172 -23.33 46.62 33.77
C HIS A 172 -24.10 46.93 32.46
N PRO A 173 -23.42 47.47 31.44
CA PRO A 173 -24.02 47.71 30.13
C PRO A 173 -24.52 46.41 29.49
N VAL A 174 -25.65 46.51 28.80
CA VAL A 174 -26.31 45.43 28.05
C VAL A 174 -26.76 45.97 26.69
N TYR A 175 -26.77 45.12 25.67
CA TYR A 175 -27.32 45.50 24.36
C TYR A 175 -28.82 45.17 24.30
N LEU A 176 -29.65 46.20 24.15
CA LEU A 176 -31.10 46.09 24.01
C LEU A 176 -31.52 46.71 22.69
N CYS A 177 -32.19 45.91 21.84
CA CYS A 177 -32.57 46.34 20.49
C CYS A 177 -31.39 46.91 19.66
N GLY A 178 -30.16 46.47 19.92
CA GLY A 178 -28.94 46.96 19.27
C GLY A 178 -28.28 48.18 19.93
N TYR A 179 -28.92 48.82 20.92
CA TYR A 179 -28.34 49.95 21.64
C TYR A 179 -27.64 49.48 22.92
N CYS A 180 -26.47 50.05 23.23
CA CYS A 180 -25.78 49.81 24.49
C CYS A 180 -26.46 50.61 25.62
N MET A 181 -27.02 49.94 26.61
CA MET A 181 -27.74 50.57 27.71
C MET A 181 -27.38 49.99 29.07
N SER A 182 -27.43 50.81 30.11
CA SER A 182 -27.31 50.37 31.50
C SER A 182 -28.60 50.67 32.26
N PRO A 183 -29.35 49.63 32.68
CA PRO A 183 -30.41 49.79 33.67
C PRO A 183 -29.93 50.47 34.96
N ARG A 184 -30.72 51.42 35.46
CA ARG A 184 -30.39 52.21 36.64
C ARG A 184 -31.61 52.40 37.54
N VAL A 185 -31.36 52.44 38.84
CA VAL A 185 -32.29 52.97 39.84
C VAL A 185 -31.64 54.13 40.60
N CYS A 186 -32.43 55.17 40.86
CA CYS A 186 -32.08 56.33 41.66
C CYS A 186 -33.10 56.44 42.79
N LEU A 187 -32.64 56.49 44.03
CA LEU A 187 -33.47 56.76 45.19
C LEU A 187 -33.25 58.21 45.60
N ARG A 188 -34.33 58.95 45.87
CA ARG A 188 -34.27 60.35 46.28
C ARG A 188 -35.15 60.58 47.49
N LYS A 189 -34.66 61.37 48.44
CA LYS A 189 -35.45 61.78 49.61
C LYS A 189 -36.56 62.73 49.15
N ASP A 190 -37.78 62.44 49.55
CA ASP A 190 -38.98 63.20 49.23
C ASP A 190 -39.78 63.40 50.52
N GLY A 191 -39.45 64.49 51.24
CA GLY A 191 -39.93 64.74 52.60
C GLY A 191 -39.48 63.66 53.58
N GLU A 192 -40.45 62.98 54.19
CA GLU A 192 -40.26 61.85 55.11
C GLU A 192 -40.20 60.49 54.38
N SER A 193 -40.35 60.48 53.06
CA SER A 193 -40.37 59.27 52.23
C SER A 193 -39.17 59.19 51.29
N VAL A 194 -38.96 58.01 50.69
CA VAL A 194 -37.96 57.81 49.64
C VAL A 194 -38.68 57.46 48.34
N ARG A 195 -38.40 58.22 47.28
CA ARG A 195 -38.92 57.99 45.94
C ARG A 195 -37.92 57.19 45.12
N LEU A 196 -38.38 56.08 44.54
CA LEU A 196 -37.62 55.29 43.58
C LEU A 196 -37.87 55.78 42.15
N HIS A 197 -36.79 56.06 41.42
CA HIS A 197 -36.79 56.34 39.99
C HIS A 197 -36.06 55.20 39.28
N ALA A 198 -36.73 54.52 38.35
CA ALA A 198 -36.11 53.53 37.48
C ALA A 198 -35.91 54.11 36.08
N GLY A 199 -34.82 53.75 35.43
CA GLY A 199 -34.51 54.23 34.08
C GLY A 199 -33.51 53.35 33.35
N LEU A 200 -33.25 53.72 32.10
CA LEU A 200 -32.19 53.17 31.26
C LEU A 200 -31.24 54.31 30.90
N HIS A 201 -29.95 54.08 31.09
CA HIS A 201 -28.91 54.99 30.64
C HIS A 201 -28.39 54.52 29.29
N LEU A 202 -28.65 55.30 28.24
CA LEU A 202 -28.14 55.03 26.90
C LEU A 202 -26.65 55.41 26.84
N ARG A 203 -25.81 54.45 26.43
CA ARG A 203 -24.35 54.60 26.36
C ARG A 203 -23.90 54.47 24.91
N LYS A 204 -22.70 54.99 24.63
CA LYS A 204 -22.03 54.76 23.35
C LYS A 204 -21.79 53.26 23.16
N GLY A 205 -22.36 52.69 22.10
CA GLY A 205 -22.22 51.29 21.73
C GLY A 205 -21.37 51.10 20.47
N ASP A 206 -20.81 49.91 20.32
CA ASP A 206 -20.05 49.54 19.12
C ASP A 206 -20.95 49.48 17.87
N ASN A 207 -22.25 49.29 18.09
CA ASN A 207 -23.28 49.20 17.07
C ASN A 207 -24.01 50.52 16.79
N ASP A 208 -23.55 51.67 17.32
CA ASP A 208 -24.24 52.96 17.19
C ASP A 208 -24.40 53.43 15.74
N GLY A 209 -23.51 52.98 14.83
CA GLY A 209 -23.60 53.27 13.40
C GLY A 209 -24.62 52.43 12.63
N ALA A 210 -25.18 51.39 13.25
CA ALA A 210 -26.14 50.48 12.64
C ALA A 210 -27.57 50.63 13.18
N VAL A 211 -27.76 51.43 14.25
CA VAL A 211 -29.06 51.68 14.89
C VAL A 211 -29.59 53.07 14.53
N GLU A 212 -30.91 53.24 14.61
CA GLU A 212 -31.57 54.49 14.25
C GLU A 212 -31.43 55.54 15.37
N TRP A 213 -31.23 56.80 14.99
CA TRP A 213 -31.17 57.91 15.94
C TRP A 213 -32.16 59.02 15.54
N PRO A 214 -32.78 59.74 16.51
CA PRO A 214 -32.67 59.55 17.96
C PRO A 214 -33.35 58.25 18.43
N PHE A 215 -33.08 57.81 19.67
CA PHE A 215 -33.70 56.62 20.24
C PHE A 215 -35.24 56.75 20.27
N GLN A 216 -35.95 55.85 19.58
CA GLN A 216 -37.41 55.93 19.38
C GLN A 216 -38.21 54.77 19.98
N HIS A 217 -37.54 53.79 20.60
CA HIS A 217 -38.24 52.63 21.15
C HIS A 217 -39.04 52.99 22.41
N LYS A 218 -40.22 52.38 22.53
CA LYS A 218 -41.00 52.44 23.77
C LYS A 218 -40.31 51.60 24.84
N ILE A 219 -40.15 52.15 26.04
CA ILE A 219 -39.53 51.45 27.15
C ILE A 219 -40.64 50.98 28.10
N ARG A 220 -40.64 49.68 28.41
CA ARG A 220 -41.46 49.11 29.49
C ARG A 220 -40.54 48.76 30.65
N LEU A 221 -40.75 49.44 31.79
CA LEU A 221 -40.04 49.14 33.04
C LEU A 221 -40.96 48.35 33.95
N GLY A 222 -40.45 47.25 34.48
CA GLY A 222 -41.16 46.41 35.45
C GLY A 222 -40.38 46.31 36.75
N MET A 223 -41.05 46.52 37.88
CA MET A 223 -40.49 46.23 39.21
C MET A 223 -41.17 45.01 39.79
N ILE A 224 -40.36 44.05 40.25
CA ILE A 224 -40.83 42.80 40.85
C ILE A 224 -40.44 42.81 42.33
N HIS A 225 -41.41 42.82 43.23
CA HIS A 225 -41.13 42.64 44.65
C HIS A 225 -40.79 41.16 44.91
N PRO A 226 -39.64 40.85 45.54
CA PRO A 226 -39.14 39.47 45.66
C PRO A 226 -40.08 38.53 46.42
N GLN A 227 -40.94 39.05 47.29
CA GLN A 227 -41.85 38.25 48.11
C GLN A 227 -43.29 38.18 47.58
N GLU A 228 -43.74 39.18 46.82
CA GLU A 228 -45.17 39.32 46.49
C GLU A 228 -45.54 38.81 45.08
N LYS A 229 -44.58 38.43 44.23
CA LYS A 229 -44.79 38.09 42.81
C LYS A 229 -45.61 39.12 42.00
N ARG A 230 -45.93 40.27 42.59
CA ARG A 230 -46.63 41.39 41.96
C ARG A 230 -45.63 42.18 41.13
N GLN A 231 -46.00 42.45 39.89
CA GLN A 231 -45.23 43.26 38.96
C GLN A 231 -45.90 44.62 38.82
N CYS A 232 -45.18 45.69 39.15
CA CYS A 232 -45.58 47.04 38.77
C CYS A 232 -44.97 47.36 37.40
N LEU A 233 -45.79 47.69 36.41
CA LEU A 233 -45.36 47.98 35.04
C LEU A 233 -45.65 49.43 34.70
N VAL A 234 -44.66 50.12 34.16
CA VAL A 234 -44.79 51.47 33.62
C VAL A 234 -44.24 51.48 32.20
N GLU A 235 -45.05 51.93 31.24
CA GLU A 235 -44.60 52.17 29.86
C GLU A 235 -44.31 53.67 29.68
N ILE A 236 -43.13 53.98 29.16
CA ILE A 236 -42.67 55.35 28.95
C ILE A 236 -42.24 55.49 27.50
N LYS A 237 -42.70 56.56 26.85
CA LYS A 237 -42.18 56.97 25.55
C LYS A 237 -41.05 57.99 25.77
N PRO A 238 -39.83 57.75 25.23
CA PRO A 238 -38.74 58.69 25.40
C PRO A 238 -39.06 60.04 24.72
N PRO A 239 -38.71 61.19 25.35
CA PRO A 239 -38.67 62.50 24.72
C PRO A 239 -37.86 62.48 23.41
N ARG A 240 -38.24 63.29 22.40
CA ARG A 240 -37.63 63.29 21.06
C ARG A 240 -36.18 63.82 20.99
N GLU A 241 -35.56 64.16 22.12
CA GLU A 241 -34.31 64.94 22.18
C GLU A 241 -33.05 64.14 22.58
N PHE A 242 -33.12 62.81 22.69
CA PHE A 242 -31.93 61.99 22.98
C PHE A 242 -31.10 61.71 21.72
N ALA A 243 -30.34 62.71 21.28
CA ALA A 243 -29.20 62.51 20.40
C ALA A 243 -27.95 62.23 21.26
N PRO A 244 -27.00 61.41 20.78
CA PRO A 244 -25.74 61.19 21.50
C PRO A 244 -24.99 62.52 21.60
N VAL A 245 -24.53 62.84 22.81
CA VAL A 245 -23.53 63.90 23.00
C VAL A 245 -22.24 63.40 22.35
N GLN A 246 -21.74 64.15 21.36
CA GLN A 246 -20.50 63.84 20.63
C GLN A 246 -19.28 63.83 21.54
#